data_AF-A0A9Q0AHU3-F1
#
_entry.id   AF-A0A9Q0AHU3-F1
#
_cell.length_a   1.000
_cell.length_b   1.000
_cell.length_c   1.000
_cell.angle_alpha   90.00
_cell.angle_beta   90.00
_cell.angle_gamma   90.00
#
_symmetry.space_group_name_H-M   'P 1'
#
loop_
_entity.id
_entity.type
_entity.pdbx_description
1 polymer ?
#
loop_
_entity_poly.entity_id
_entity_poly.type
_entity_poly.pdbx_seq_one_letter_code
_entity_poly.pdbx_strand_id
1 'polypeptide(L)'
;PNPESGEENNDAGSSDLSAPEFTKVLSSEVKELLLKSISLNSTAFEGEVEGVMTFIGSKTETAMLIFAKDHLGMGPVSEERSNATILQLVPFDSGRK
;
A
#
# COMPACT_ATOMS: atom_id res chain seq x y z
N PRO A 1 -40.83 31.73 23.15
CA PRO A 1 -40.53 30.76 22.07
C PRO A 1 -39.01 30.72 21.83
N ASN A 2 -38.36 29.76 22.47
CA ASN A 2 -36.94 29.48 22.31
C ASN A 2 -36.82 28.30 21.32
N PRO A 3 -36.11 28.41 20.19
CA PRO A 3 -35.71 27.23 19.46
C PRO A 3 -34.42 26.72 20.08
N GLU A 4 -34.46 25.48 20.57
CA GLU A 4 -33.32 24.70 21.02
C GLU A 4 -32.21 24.72 19.97
N SER A 5 -31.04 25.23 20.34
CA SER A 5 -29.80 25.01 19.62
C SER A 5 -29.44 23.53 19.76
N GLY A 6 -29.73 22.75 18.71
CA GLY A 6 -29.26 21.38 18.60
C GLY A 6 -27.74 21.33 18.69
N GLU A 7 -27.25 20.57 19.65
CA GLU A 7 -25.85 20.20 19.78
C GLU A 7 -25.45 19.34 18.58
N GLU A 8 -24.80 19.93 17.58
CA GLU A 8 -24.00 19.17 16.62
C GLU A 8 -22.70 18.75 17.31
N ASN A 9 -22.77 17.60 18.01
CA ASN A 9 -21.59 16.84 18.41
C ASN A 9 -20.84 16.41 17.15
N ASN A 10 -19.89 17.25 16.73
CA ASN A 10 -18.90 16.94 15.70
C ASN A 10 -17.91 15.91 16.28
N ASP A 11 -18.33 14.65 16.35
CA ASP A 11 -17.43 13.52 16.53
C ASP A 11 -16.97 12.97 15.16
N ALA A 12 -15.73 12.50 15.14
CA ALA A 12 -14.99 11.91 14.02
C ALA A 12 -14.41 12.90 12.98
N GLY A 13 -13.38 13.65 13.40
CA GLY A 13 -12.35 14.19 12.52
C GLY A 13 -11.54 13.06 11.85
N SER A 14 -12.15 12.37 10.89
CA SER A 14 -11.42 11.64 9.85
C SER A 14 -10.77 12.69 8.94
N SER A 15 -9.62 13.22 9.36
CA SER A 15 -8.76 13.97 8.44
C SER A 15 -8.35 13.01 7.33
N ASP A 16 -8.96 13.14 6.16
CA ASP A 16 -8.65 12.33 4.99
C ASP A 16 -7.23 12.69 4.52
N LEU A 17 -6.23 11.96 5.01
CA LEU A 17 -4.83 12.19 4.67
C LEU A 17 -4.57 11.69 3.25
N SER A 18 -3.95 12.51 2.41
CA SER A 18 -3.43 12.01 1.15
C SER A 18 -2.34 10.95 1.39
N ALA A 19 -2.12 10.06 0.43
CA ALA A 19 -1.06 9.05 0.50
C ALA A 19 0.31 9.60 0.96
N PRO A 20 0.85 10.71 0.41
CA PRO A 20 2.12 11.27 0.88
C PRO A 20 2.05 11.91 2.27
N GLU A 21 0.89 12.40 2.72
CA GLU A 21 0.72 12.89 4.10
C GLU A 21 0.67 11.74 5.09
N PHE A 22 -0.02 10.66 4.72
CA PHE A 22 -0.06 9.43 5.49
C PHE A 22 1.33 8.85 5.68
N THR A 23 2.15 8.73 4.63
CA THR A 23 3.49 8.18 4.82
C THR A 23 4.38 9.10 5.65
N LYS A 24 4.20 10.44 5.64
CA LYS A 24 4.99 11.35 6.49
C LYS A 24 4.79 11.12 8.00
N VAL A 25 3.60 10.70 8.44
CA VAL A 25 3.33 10.46 9.86
C VAL A 25 3.81 9.09 10.36
N LEU A 26 4.22 8.20 9.46
CA LEU A 26 4.76 6.88 9.83
C LEU A 26 6.24 6.98 10.24
N SER A 27 6.62 6.22 11.26
CA SER A 27 8.02 6.01 11.60
C SER A 27 8.76 5.29 10.46
N SER A 28 10.09 5.41 10.46
CA SER A 28 10.93 4.74 9.46
C SER A 28 10.75 3.22 9.49
N GLU A 29 10.65 2.63 10.68
CA GLU A 29 10.45 1.19 10.88
C GLU A 29 9.10 0.73 10.31
N VAL A 30 8.03 1.52 10.49
CA VAL A 30 6.70 1.19 9.94
C VAL A 30 6.71 1.29 8.42
N LYS A 31 7.38 2.30 7.84
CA LYS A 31 7.53 2.41 6.38
C LYS A 31 8.27 1.21 5.80
N GLU A 32 9.37 0.82 6.43
CA GLU A 32 10.17 -0.32 6.01
C GLU A 32 9.35 -1.62 6.10
N LEU A 33 8.62 -1.82 7.20
CA LEU A 33 7.75 -2.97 7.38
C LEU A 33 6.65 -3.03 6.30
N LEU A 34 5.98 -1.91 6.02
CA LEU A 34 4.95 -1.84 4.98
C LEU A 34 5.52 -2.11 3.60
N LEU A 35 6.65 -1.49 3.26
CA LEU A 35 7.34 -1.70 1.98
C LEU A 35 7.67 -3.18 1.79
N LYS A 36 8.31 -3.81 2.77
CA LYS A 36 8.64 -5.24 2.74
C LYS A 36 7.39 -6.11 2.68
N SER A 37 6.35 -5.76 3.43
CA SER A 37 5.08 -6.50 3.40
C SER A 37 4.46 -6.48 2.00
N ILE A 38 4.54 -5.36 1.30
CA ILE A 38 3.99 -5.22 -0.06
C ILE A 38 4.86 -5.94 -1.08
N SER A 39 6.17 -5.70 -1.09
CA SER A 39 7.09 -6.22 -2.11
C SER A 39 7.21 -7.74 -2.07
N LEU A 40 7.23 -8.33 -0.86
CA LEU A 40 7.43 -9.76 -0.65
C LEU A 40 6.15 -10.60 -0.78
N ASN A 41 4.98 -10.04 -0.50
CA ASN A 41 3.70 -10.78 -0.56
C ASN A 41 2.89 -10.55 -1.84
N SER A 42 3.34 -9.65 -2.72
CA SER A 42 2.74 -9.46 -4.04
C SER A 42 3.29 -10.48 -5.03
N THR A 43 2.43 -10.97 -5.94
CA THR A 43 2.85 -11.80 -7.09
C THR A 43 3.01 -10.99 -8.38
N ALA A 44 2.59 -9.72 -8.38
CA ALA A 44 2.79 -8.82 -9.52
C ALA A 44 4.28 -8.55 -9.76
N PHE A 45 4.66 -8.27 -11.02
CA PHE A 45 6.05 -8.07 -11.43
C PHE A 45 6.22 -6.86 -12.34
N GLU A 46 7.45 -6.36 -12.45
CA GLU A 46 7.82 -5.26 -13.35
C GLU A 46 7.93 -5.77 -14.78
N GLY A 47 7.31 -5.06 -15.71
CA GLY A 47 7.39 -5.37 -17.13
C GLY A 47 7.01 -4.18 -18.00
N GLU A 48 7.06 -4.36 -19.31
CA GLU A 48 6.76 -3.32 -20.28
C GLU A 48 5.39 -3.59 -20.92
N VAL A 49 4.52 -2.57 -20.94
CA VAL A 49 3.24 -2.60 -21.65
C VAL A 49 3.21 -1.35 -22.54
N GLU A 50 3.09 -1.56 -23.86
CA GLU A 50 3.05 -0.46 -24.84
C GLU A 50 4.24 0.51 -24.75
N GLY A 51 5.45 0.01 -24.44
CA GLY A 51 6.64 0.86 -24.31
C GLY A 51 6.83 1.48 -22.91
N VAL A 52 5.91 1.24 -21.97
CA VAL A 52 5.93 1.85 -20.64
C VAL A 52 6.22 0.78 -19.58
N MET A 53 7.26 1.02 -18.78
CA MET A 53 7.55 0.19 -17.61
C MET A 53 6.45 0.35 -16.56
N THR A 54 5.82 -0.77 -16.20
CA THR A 54 4.67 -0.84 -15.30
C THR A 54 4.68 -2.12 -14.46
N PHE A 55 3.73 -2.25 -13.56
CA PHE A 55 3.48 -3.48 -12.81
C PHE A 55 2.38 -4.30 -13.48
N ILE A 56 2.63 -5.59 -13.67
CA ILE A 56 1.71 -6.55 -14.27
C ILE A 56 1.24 -7.53 -13.17
N GLY A 57 -0.07 -7.57 -12.92
CA GLY A 57 -0.70 -8.40 -11.89
C GLY A 57 -2.15 -8.00 -11.61
N SER A 58 -2.70 -8.39 -10.45
CA SER A 58 -4.04 -7.95 -10.07
C SER A 58 -4.07 -6.44 -9.78
N LYS A 59 -5.21 -5.77 -10.01
CA LYS A 59 -5.35 -4.32 -9.78
C LYS A 59 -4.96 -3.90 -8.36
N THR A 60 -5.23 -4.76 -7.37
CA THR A 60 -4.87 -4.50 -5.98
C THR A 60 -3.37 -4.62 -5.77
N GLU A 61 -2.73 -5.67 -6.27
CA GLU A 61 -1.28 -5.86 -6.13
C GLU A 61 -0.50 -4.77 -6.85
N THR A 62 -0.91 -4.39 -8.06
CA THR A 62 -0.24 -3.34 -8.82
C THR A 62 -0.41 -1.98 -8.15
N ALA A 63 -1.61 -1.65 -7.65
CA ALA A 63 -1.84 -0.41 -6.91
C ALA A 63 -0.98 -0.34 -5.63
N MET A 64 -0.84 -1.43 -4.88
CA MET A 64 0.00 -1.48 -3.69
C MET A 64 1.49 -1.31 -4.03
N LEU A 65 1.97 -1.93 -5.11
CA LEU A 65 3.35 -1.76 -5.58
C LEU A 65 3.63 -0.32 -6.05
N ILE A 66 2.66 0.31 -6.72
CA ILE A 66 2.74 1.73 -7.09
C ILE A 66 2.81 2.60 -5.83
N PHE A 67 1.94 2.35 -4.84
CA PHE A 67 1.99 3.08 -3.57
C PHE A 67 3.35 2.94 -2.86
N ALA A 68 3.90 1.72 -2.82
CA ALA A 68 5.21 1.48 -2.19
C ALA A 68 6.34 2.21 -2.94
N LYS A 69 6.31 2.20 -4.27
CA LYS A 69 7.27 2.93 -5.11
C LYS A 69 7.18 4.44 -4.89
N ASP A 70 5.97 5.00 -5.01
CA ASP A 70 5.76 6.44 -5.07
C ASP A 70 5.77 7.11 -3.69
N HIS A 71 5.44 6.37 -2.62
CA HIS A 71 5.24 6.96 -1.28
C HIS A 71 6.07 6.33 -0.16
N LEU A 72 6.62 5.12 -0.35
CA LEU A 72 7.50 4.47 0.63
C LEU A 72 8.96 4.40 0.20
N GLY A 73 9.28 4.81 -1.04
CA GLY A 73 10.66 4.82 -1.56
C GLY A 73 11.16 3.44 -1.97
N MET A 74 10.26 2.54 -2.39
CA MET A 74 10.62 1.21 -2.89
C MET A 74 11.45 1.30 -4.18
N GLY A 75 12.56 0.57 -4.22
CA GLY A 75 13.34 0.33 -5.44
C GLY A 75 12.65 -0.64 -6.40
N PRO A 76 13.39 -1.20 -7.37
CA PRO A 76 12.86 -2.26 -8.22
C PRO A 76 12.35 -3.44 -7.38
N VAL A 77 11.11 -3.89 -7.61
CA VAL A 77 10.51 -4.97 -6.80
C VAL A 77 11.32 -6.27 -6.91
N SER A 78 11.99 -6.47 -8.05
CA SER A 78 12.89 -7.59 -8.29
C SER A 78 14.11 -7.59 -7.36
N GLU A 79 14.65 -6.41 -7.05
CA GLU A 79 15.77 -6.23 -6.12
C GLU A 79 15.32 -6.51 -4.67
N GLU A 80 14.19 -5.94 -4.25
CA GLU A 80 13.61 -6.17 -2.92
C GLU A 80 13.40 -7.68 -2.64
N ARG A 81 12.90 -8.41 -3.64
CA ARG A 81 12.69 -9.86 -3.56
C ARG A 81 13.99 -10.65 -3.58
N SER A 82 15.01 -10.18 -4.31
CA SER A 82 16.32 -10.82 -4.35
C SER A 82 17.09 -10.67 -3.04
N ASN A 83 16.80 -9.62 -2.28
CA ASN A 83 17.39 -9.35 -0.96
C ASN A 83 16.72 -10.15 0.19
N ALA A 84 15.65 -10.89 -0.09
CA ALA A 84 14.93 -11.69 0.89
C ALA A 84 15.01 -13.19 0.59
N THR A 85 15.14 -14.01 1.64
CA THR A 85 15.02 -15.48 1.50
C THR A 85 13.56 -15.89 1.61
N ILE A 86 12.94 -16.22 0.47
CA ILE A 86 11.56 -16.73 0.44
C ILE A 86 11.59 -18.24 0.73
N LEU A 87 11.08 -18.63 1.91
CA LEU A 87 10.97 -20.04 2.30
C LEU A 87 9.80 -20.74 1.61
N GLN A 88 8.67 -20.05 1.51
CA GLN A 88 7.44 -20.56 0.90
C GLN A 88 6.59 -19.39 0.42
N LEU A 89 6.02 -19.53 -0.79
CA LEU A 89 5.00 -18.63 -1.30
C LEU A 89 3.64 -19.35 -1.27
N VAL A 90 2.67 -18.77 -0.57
CA VAL A 90 1.32 -19.31 -0.46
C VAL A 90 0.40 -18.47 -1.34
N PRO A 91 -0.12 -19.01 -2.46
CA PRO A 91 -1.00 -18.25 -3.33
C PRO A 91 -2.36 -18.02 -2.65
N PHE A 92 -3.04 -16.98 -3.10
CA PHE A 92 -4.41 -16.69 -2.66
C PHE A 92 -5.36 -17.84 -3.03
N ASP A 93 -6.08 -18.36 -2.04
CA ASP A 93 -7.08 -19.42 -2.20
C ASP A 93 -8.43 -18.89 -1.72
N SER A 94 -9.36 -18.68 -2.66
CA SER A 94 -10.68 -18.17 -2.34
C SER A 94 -11.51 -19.12 -1.46
N GLY A 95 -11.14 -20.39 -1.35
CA GLY A 95 -11.77 -21.36 -0.45
C GLY A 95 -11.39 -21.19 1.02
N ARG A 96 -10.40 -20.35 1.33
CA ARG A 96 -9.92 -20.03 2.70
C ARG A 96 -10.28 -18.61 3.15
N LYS A 97 -11.21 -17.96 2.45
CA LYS A 97 -11.69 -16.62 2.77
C LYS A 97 -12.54 -16.61 4.04
#